data_AF-A0A8B8D2V5-F1
#
_entry.id   AF-A0A8B8D2V5-F1
#
_cell.length_a   1.000
_cell.length_b   1.000
_cell.length_c   1.000
_cell.angle_alpha   90.00
_cell.angle_beta   90.00
_cell.angle_gamma   90.00
#
_symmetry.space_group_name_H-M   'P 1'
#
loop_
_entity.id
_entity.type
_entity.pdbx_description
1 polymer ?
#
loop_
_entity_poly.entity_id
_entity_poly.type
_entity_poly.pdbx_seq_one_letter_code
_entity_poly.pdbx_strand_id
1 'polypeptide(L)'
;MMSTDVELQNLVKVRVSTADGNEVQVTVPVVREKEISVGDIHMKACDCLGLNRTSSKWFSLFCGGEESIKRVSTGTFIHHSSQDIYLKKWCFNKEIEEQMIKDDQAACHLVYTEAKMAIKKGLLVMSDEQMEKLEEYDNPAFRLEEKYVQLVHSLKDYFSIMIKNCKISDKKINDGPLQVFHSGSVRISVAGIFLNADNFSTIIEWKHLKMWLIHRGLSQLTFLFVSPGDREGTVVIETCQCEYALAAILEIVKELQMSSPCKSFYYSSMISTNEEGTTSYENVLFSE
;
A
#
# COMPACT_ATOMS: atom_id res chain seq x y z
N MET A 1 39.82 16.37 19.07
CA MET A 1 38.86 17.23 18.35
C MET A 1 39.10 17.04 16.86
N MET A 2 38.37 16.11 16.22
CA MET A 2 38.38 15.89 14.76
C MET A 2 37.35 14.80 14.41
N SER A 3 36.07 14.99 14.73
CA SER A 3 35.02 14.02 14.33
C SER A 3 33.75 14.64 13.77
N THR A 4 33.56 15.95 13.84
CA THR A 4 32.38 16.65 13.31
C THR A 4 32.54 17.09 11.85
N ASP A 5 33.76 17.15 11.32
CA ASP A 5 34.03 17.65 9.95
C ASP A 5 33.92 16.58 8.84
N VAL A 6 33.78 15.29 9.20
CA VAL A 6 33.72 14.19 8.21
C VAL A 6 32.28 13.90 7.77
N GLU A 7 31.28 14.20 8.61
CA GLU A 7 29.84 13.95 8.31
C GLU A 7 29.24 14.94 7.28
N LEU A 8 29.96 16.01 6.94
CA LEU A 8 29.52 17.04 5.98
C LEU A 8 29.85 16.71 4.52
N GLN A 9 30.56 15.61 4.23
CA GLN A 9 31.25 15.52 2.94
C GLN A 9 30.43 15.07 1.74
N ASN A 10 29.16 14.64 1.87
CA ASN A 10 28.27 14.48 0.72
C ASN A 10 26.80 14.58 1.15
N LEU A 11 26.24 15.80 1.15
CA LEU A 11 24.80 16.02 1.27
C LEU A 11 24.15 15.92 -0.10
N VAL A 12 23.02 15.22 -0.18
CA VAL A 12 22.20 15.16 -1.41
C VAL A 12 20.81 15.72 -1.17
N LYS A 13 20.27 16.34 -2.21
CA LYS A 13 18.90 16.86 -2.23
C LYS A 13 17.97 15.81 -2.80
N VAL A 14 16.94 15.48 -2.06
CA VAL A 14 15.90 14.53 -2.43
C VAL A 14 14.59 15.29 -2.57
N ARG A 15 13.86 15.08 -3.67
CA ARG A 15 12.51 15.60 -3.85
C ARG A 15 11.52 14.53 -3.40
N VAL A 16 10.56 14.93 -2.58
CA VAL A 16 9.45 14.10 -2.13
C VAL A 16 8.16 14.76 -2.56
N SER A 17 7.39 14.07 -3.39
CA SER A 17 6.13 14.58 -3.95
C SER A 17 4.92 14.06 -3.16
N THR A 18 3.84 14.84 -3.14
CA THR A 18 2.54 14.46 -2.53
C THR A 18 1.43 14.45 -3.60
N ALA A 19 0.25 13.94 -3.25
CA ALA A 19 -0.84 13.73 -4.21
C ALA A 19 -1.43 15.03 -4.80
N ASP A 20 -1.32 16.13 -4.07
CA ASP A 20 -1.69 17.49 -4.52
C ASP A 20 -0.71 18.10 -5.53
N GLY A 21 0.39 17.39 -5.85
CA GLY A 21 1.45 17.88 -6.72
C GLY A 21 2.44 18.81 -6.02
N ASN A 22 2.34 18.99 -4.70
CA ASN A 22 3.36 19.68 -3.93
C ASN A 22 4.64 18.82 -3.87
N GLU A 23 5.78 19.49 -3.81
CA GLU A 23 7.10 18.85 -3.71
C GLU A 23 7.90 19.49 -2.59
N VAL A 24 8.32 18.68 -1.62
CA VAL A 24 9.26 19.10 -0.59
C VAL A 24 10.66 18.62 -0.94
N GLN A 25 11.63 19.53 -0.82
CA GLN A 25 13.04 19.21 -1.02
C GLN A 25 13.72 19.04 0.33
N VAL A 26 14.19 17.82 0.60
CA VAL A 26 14.91 17.50 1.84
C VAL A 26 16.38 17.26 1.54
N THR A 27 17.25 17.66 2.47
CA THR A 27 18.70 17.44 2.35
C THR A 27 19.13 16.37 3.34
N VAL A 28 19.73 15.28 2.86
CA VAL A 28 20.13 14.12 3.68
C VAL A 28 21.59 13.74 3.45
N PRO A 29 22.29 13.23 4.48
CA PRO A 29 23.67 12.77 4.33
C PRO A 29 23.74 11.45 3.57
N VAL A 30 24.78 11.32 2.75
CA VAL A 30 25.18 10.05 2.15
C VAL A 30 26.01 9.28 3.18
N VAL A 31 25.54 8.11 3.60
CA VAL A 31 26.11 7.32 4.71
C VAL A 31 27.08 6.23 4.23
N ARG A 32 26.87 5.70 3.02
CA ARG A 32 27.78 4.76 2.33
C ARG A 32 27.99 5.21 0.89
N GLU A 33 28.83 4.52 0.10
CA GLU A 33 29.30 4.96 -1.23
C GLU A 33 28.26 5.68 -2.11
N LYS A 34 26.96 5.31 -2.03
CA LYS A 34 25.85 6.02 -2.69
C LYS A 34 24.51 5.94 -1.94
N GLU A 35 24.50 5.57 -0.65
CA GLU A 35 23.26 5.26 0.08
C GLU A 35 22.79 6.41 0.97
N ILE A 36 21.46 6.59 1.06
CA ILE A 36 20.80 7.56 1.93
C ILE A 36 19.72 6.88 2.80
N SER A 37 19.56 7.36 4.02
CA SER A 37 18.60 6.84 5.01
C SER A 37 17.17 7.20 4.61
N VAL A 38 16.30 6.20 4.47
CA VAL A 38 14.86 6.41 4.22
C VAL A 38 14.19 7.08 5.41
N GLY A 39 14.60 6.74 6.64
CA GLY A 39 14.11 7.36 7.87
C GLY A 39 14.39 8.85 7.92
N ASP A 40 15.57 9.30 7.46
CA ASP A 40 15.94 10.71 7.45
C ASP A 40 15.12 11.50 6.43
N ILE A 41 14.89 10.92 5.25
CA ILE A 41 14.05 11.50 4.21
C ILE A 41 12.62 11.63 4.74
N HIS A 42 12.09 10.56 5.34
CA HIS A 42 10.71 10.50 5.86
C HIS A 42 10.49 11.53 6.96
N MET A 43 11.39 11.58 7.95
CA MET A 43 11.29 12.52 9.06
C MET A 43 11.33 13.97 8.57
N LYS A 44 12.32 14.33 7.75
CA LYS A 44 12.45 15.69 7.21
C LYS A 44 11.29 16.08 6.31
N ALA A 45 10.77 15.16 5.50
CA ALA A 45 9.63 15.43 4.64
C ALA A 45 8.36 15.66 5.45
N CYS A 46 8.10 14.84 6.48
CA CYS A 46 6.98 15.03 7.41
C CYS A 46 7.08 16.37 8.14
N ASP A 47 8.27 16.71 8.64
CA ASP A 47 8.52 18.00 9.32
C ASP A 47 8.27 19.19 8.37
N CYS A 48 8.74 19.13 7.13
CA CYS A 48 8.51 20.17 6.12
C CYS A 48 7.03 20.33 5.75
N LEU A 49 6.25 19.25 5.81
CA LEU A 49 4.81 19.25 5.55
C LEU A 49 3.98 19.62 6.79
N GLY A 50 4.63 19.82 7.95
CA GLY A 50 3.96 20.17 9.20
C GLY A 50 3.19 19.02 9.86
N LEU A 51 3.50 17.77 9.52
CA LEU A 51 2.89 16.60 10.14
C LEU A 51 3.31 16.46 11.60
N ASN A 52 2.35 16.17 12.48
CA ASN A 52 2.65 15.83 13.86
C ASN A 52 3.44 14.50 13.91
N ARG A 53 4.34 14.38 14.89
CA ARG A 53 5.13 13.14 15.09
C ARG A 53 4.25 11.90 15.30
N THR A 54 3.11 12.07 15.95
CA THR A 54 2.13 11.00 16.19
C THR A 54 1.43 10.54 14.90
N SER A 55 1.22 11.45 13.95
CA SER A 55 0.61 11.17 12.64
C SER A 55 1.60 10.64 11.62
N SER A 56 2.87 11.09 11.68
CA SER A 56 3.92 10.79 10.69
C SER A 56 4.11 9.28 10.44
N LYS A 57 3.87 8.43 11.45
CA LYS A 57 3.96 6.96 11.33
C LYS A 57 2.92 6.35 10.39
N TRP A 58 1.83 7.07 10.12
CA TRP A 58 0.75 6.67 9.21
C TRP A 58 0.96 7.16 7.78
N PHE A 59 2.11 7.76 7.51
CA PHE A 59 2.57 8.11 6.17
C PHE A 59 3.86 7.34 5.86
N SER A 60 4.03 6.93 4.61
CA SER A 60 5.19 6.15 4.18
C SER A 60 5.72 6.68 2.85
N LEU A 61 7.00 6.41 2.60
CA LEU A 61 7.65 6.77 1.35
C LEU A 61 7.52 5.63 0.34
N PHE A 62 7.30 5.98 -0.92
CA PHE A 62 7.14 5.06 -2.03
C PHE A 62 8.05 5.46 -3.19
N CYS A 63 8.57 4.48 -3.91
CA CYS A 63 9.28 4.67 -5.18
C CYS A 63 8.38 4.29 -6.37
N GLY A 64 8.67 4.85 -7.54
CA GLY A 64 7.95 4.57 -8.78
C GLY A 64 6.80 5.55 -9.04
N GLY A 65 6.91 6.76 -8.49
CA GLY A 65 5.98 7.83 -8.77
C GLY A 65 4.57 7.62 -8.19
N GLU A 66 3.60 8.22 -8.86
CA GLU A 66 2.20 8.20 -8.43
C GLU A 66 1.59 6.78 -8.45
N GLU A 67 2.07 5.86 -9.28
CA GLU A 67 1.56 4.48 -9.34
C GLU A 67 2.14 3.59 -8.24
N SER A 68 3.19 4.02 -7.53
CA SER A 68 3.84 3.28 -6.43
C SER A 68 4.19 1.82 -6.76
N ILE A 69 5.45 1.61 -7.10
CA ILE A 69 6.01 0.28 -7.38
C ILE A 69 6.42 -0.42 -6.07
N LYS A 70 6.91 0.35 -5.10
CA LYS A 70 7.52 -0.16 -3.87
C LYS A 70 7.30 0.79 -2.71
N ARG A 71 6.92 0.27 -1.54
CA ARG A 71 7.05 0.97 -0.25
C ARG A 71 8.48 0.84 0.26
N VAL A 72 9.10 1.95 0.66
CA VAL A 72 10.44 1.92 1.29
C VAL A 72 10.31 2.07 2.80
N SER A 73 10.87 1.11 3.53
CA SER A 73 10.79 1.08 5.00
C SER A 73 11.74 2.11 5.62
N THR A 74 11.32 2.79 6.68
CA THR A 74 12.12 3.83 7.35
C THR A 74 13.43 3.30 7.94
N GLY A 75 13.52 1.99 8.24
CA GLY A 75 14.76 1.34 8.70
C GLY A 75 15.72 0.92 7.58
N THR A 76 15.48 1.33 6.32
CA THR A 76 16.28 0.91 5.16
C THR A 76 17.01 2.08 4.50
N PHE A 77 17.86 1.75 3.53
CA PHE A 77 18.60 2.70 2.72
C PHE A 77 18.23 2.55 1.25
N ILE A 78 18.28 3.65 0.51
CA ILE A 78 18.10 3.68 -0.94
C ILE A 78 19.29 4.38 -1.60
N HIS A 79 19.45 4.15 -2.90
CA HIS A 79 20.48 4.82 -3.68
C HIS A 79 20.12 6.32 -3.82
N HIS A 80 21.09 7.22 -3.70
CA HIS A 80 20.84 8.67 -3.75
C HIS A 80 20.28 9.17 -5.09
N SER A 81 20.44 8.37 -6.16
CA SER A 81 19.86 8.67 -7.48
C SER A 81 18.44 8.15 -7.65
N SER A 82 17.83 7.55 -6.63
CA SER A 82 16.43 7.15 -6.66
C SER A 82 15.56 8.38 -6.91
N GLN A 83 14.89 8.41 -8.06
CA GLN A 83 13.94 9.45 -8.42
C GLN A 83 12.51 9.04 -8.01
N ASP A 84 11.59 10.00 -8.05
CA ASP A 84 10.15 9.77 -7.87
C ASP A 84 9.78 9.16 -6.52
N ILE A 85 10.25 9.79 -5.45
CA ILE A 85 9.85 9.46 -4.08
C ILE A 85 8.55 10.19 -3.76
N TYR A 86 7.54 9.43 -3.37
CA TYR A 86 6.24 9.95 -2.97
C TYR A 86 5.97 9.68 -1.50
N LEU A 87 5.46 10.68 -0.78
CA LEU A 87 4.88 10.48 0.54
C LEU A 87 3.38 10.19 0.37
N LYS A 88 2.93 9.06 0.92
CA LYS A 88 1.51 8.70 0.89
C LYS A 88 1.01 8.20 2.24
N LYS A 89 -0.29 8.34 2.47
CA LYS A 89 -1.03 7.69 3.54
C LYS A 89 -0.81 6.19 3.48
N TRP A 90 -0.53 5.61 4.63
CA TRP A 90 -0.35 4.19 4.83
C TRP A 90 -1.05 3.74 6.11
N CYS A 91 -2.36 4.01 6.13
CA CYS A 91 -3.29 3.62 7.17
C CYS A 91 -4.46 2.87 6.54
N PHE A 92 -4.77 1.69 7.08
CA PHE A 92 -5.89 0.83 6.65
C PHE A 92 -6.96 0.67 7.74
N ASN A 93 -6.83 1.41 8.85
CA ASN A 93 -7.75 1.38 9.97
C ASN A 93 -8.53 2.71 10.05
N LYS A 94 -9.85 2.58 10.06
CA LYS A 94 -10.77 3.73 10.06
C LYS A 94 -10.65 4.58 11.32
N GLU A 95 -10.69 3.96 12.50
CA GLU A 95 -10.70 4.66 13.78
C GLU A 95 -9.40 5.47 13.97
N ILE A 96 -8.26 4.87 13.59
CA ILE A 96 -6.96 5.51 13.62
C ILE A 96 -6.92 6.72 12.69
N GLU A 97 -7.39 6.57 11.44
CA GLU A 97 -7.39 7.66 10.48
C GLU A 97 -8.36 8.78 10.88
N GLU A 98 -9.55 8.45 11.38
CA GLU A 98 -10.53 9.43 11.89
C GLU A 98 -9.96 10.26 13.05
N GLN A 99 -9.20 9.65 13.95
CA GLN A 99 -8.53 10.39 15.02
C GLN A 99 -7.40 11.26 14.47
N MET A 100 -6.59 10.70 13.56
CA MET A 100 -5.46 11.40 12.95
C MET A 100 -5.89 12.69 12.22
N ILE A 101 -6.95 12.65 11.41
CA ILE A 101 -7.41 13.82 10.64
C ILE A 101 -8.06 14.89 11.53
N LYS A 102 -8.54 14.54 12.73
CA LYS A 102 -9.10 15.50 13.70
C LYS A 102 -7.98 16.24 14.45
N ASP A 103 -6.91 15.53 14.80
CA ASP A 103 -5.84 16.05 15.65
C ASP A 103 -4.74 16.76 14.85
N ASP A 104 -4.65 16.51 13.55
CA ASP A 104 -3.56 16.99 12.69
C ASP A 104 -4.09 17.50 11.36
N GLN A 105 -4.07 18.83 11.21
CA GLN A 105 -4.55 19.51 10.01
C GLN A 105 -3.71 19.18 8.77
N ALA A 106 -2.40 18.98 8.92
CA ALA A 106 -1.54 18.60 7.80
C ALA A 106 -1.86 17.16 7.35
N ALA A 107 -2.08 16.25 8.30
CA ALA A 107 -2.52 14.90 7.98
C ALA A 107 -3.90 14.90 7.30
N CYS A 108 -4.85 15.70 7.80
CA CYS A 108 -6.16 15.88 7.19
C CYS A 108 -6.05 16.31 5.73
N HIS A 109 -5.23 17.32 5.45
CA HIS A 109 -5.00 17.82 4.10
C HIS A 109 -4.39 16.78 3.15
N LEU A 110 -3.37 16.04 3.60
CA LEU A 110 -2.74 15.00 2.80
C LEU A 110 -3.71 13.84 2.51
N VAL A 111 -4.49 13.40 3.49
CA VAL A 111 -5.49 12.34 3.30
C VAL A 111 -6.61 12.81 2.35
N TYR A 112 -7.08 14.04 2.50
CA TYR A 112 -8.09 14.64 1.62
C TYR A 112 -7.60 14.71 0.16
N THR A 113 -6.37 15.17 -0.08
CA THR A 113 -5.82 15.29 -1.44
C THR A 113 -5.59 13.92 -2.09
N GLU A 114 -5.15 12.92 -1.32
CA GLU A 114 -5.08 11.53 -1.79
C GLU A 114 -6.44 10.95 -2.15
N ALA A 115 -7.46 11.17 -1.31
CA ALA A 115 -8.82 10.73 -1.59
C ALA A 115 -9.36 11.34 -2.89
N LYS A 116 -9.16 12.65 -3.08
CA LYS A 116 -9.55 13.37 -4.29
C LYS A 116 -8.86 12.81 -5.54
N MET A 117 -7.57 12.52 -5.45
CA MET A 117 -6.82 11.90 -6.55
C MET A 117 -7.27 10.47 -6.84
N ALA A 118 -7.59 9.68 -5.81
CA ALA A 118 -8.11 8.33 -5.97
C ALA A 118 -9.46 8.32 -6.70
N ILE A 119 -10.34 9.26 -6.38
CA ILE A 119 -11.63 9.46 -7.06
C ILE A 119 -11.41 9.87 -8.52
N LYS A 120 -10.56 10.87 -8.77
CA LYS A 120 -10.22 11.34 -10.13
C LYS A 120 -9.66 10.22 -11.00
N LYS A 121 -8.92 9.28 -10.42
CA LYS A 121 -8.35 8.09 -11.09
C LYS A 121 -9.30 6.90 -11.22
N GLY A 122 -10.55 7.04 -10.76
CA GLY A 122 -11.55 5.97 -10.74
C GLY A 122 -11.17 4.80 -9.83
N LEU A 123 -10.33 5.03 -8.81
CA LEU A 123 -9.97 4.00 -7.81
C LEU A 123 -11.09 3.80 -6.80
N LEU A 124 -11.80 4.88 -6.49
CA LEU A 124 -12.96 4.91 -5.62
C LEU A 124 -14.19 5.26 -6.47
N VAL A 125 -15.18 4.38 -6.43
CA VAL A 125 -16.44 4.55 -7.13
C VAL A 125 -17.48 5.01 -6.11
N MET A 126 -18.28 6.00 -6.49
CA MET A 126 -19.31 6.60 -5.65
C MET A 126 -20.61 6.78 -6.43
N SER A 127 -21.71 6.97 -5.71
CA SER A 127 -22.97 7.38 -6.31
C SER A 127 -22.96 8.87 -6.68
N ASP A 128 -23.89 9.27 -7.56
CA ASP A 128 -24.06 10.67 -7.94
C ASP A 128 -24.35 11.55 -6.71
N GLU A 129 -25.18 11.09 -5.76
CA GLU A 129 -25.48 11.80 -4.51
C GLU A 129 -24.22 12.02 -3.63
N GLN A 130 -23.32 11.04 -3.60
CA GLN A 130 -22.06 11.17 -2.87
C GLN A 130 -21.12 12.15 -3.59
N MET A 131 -21.09 12.15 -4.92
CA MET A 131 -20.30 13.09 -5.70
C MET A 131 -20.75 14.53 -5.46
N GLU A 132 -22.05 14.81 -5.52
CA GLU A 132 -22.61 16.15 -5.25
C GLU A 132 -22.18 16.68 -3.87
N LYS A 133 -22.26 15.84 -2.83
CA LYS A 133 -21.80 16.20 -1.47
C LYS A 133 -20.31 16.47 -1.40
N LEU A 134 -19.49 15.68 -2.10
CA LEU A 134 -18.04 15.91 -2.14
C LEU A 134 -17.69 17.22 -2.86
N GLU A 135 -18.43 17.58 -3.91
CA GLU A 135 -18.28 18.87 -4.61
C GLU A 135 -18.63 20.05 -3.69
N GLU A 136 -19.67 19.93 -2.87
CA GLU A 136 -20.00 20.93 -1.84
C GLU A 136 -18.85 21.10 -0.82
N TYR A 137 -18.27 19.99 -0.34
CA TYR A 137 -17.16 20.01 0.60
C TYR A 137 -15.84 20.50 -0.02
N ASP A 138 -15.69 20.40 -1.34
CA ASP A 138 -14.53 20.87 -2.10
C ASP A 138 -14.66 22.35 -2.55
N ASN A 139 -15.70 23.06 -2.09
CA ASN A 139 -15.91 24.45 -2.46
C ASN A 139 -14.68 25.32 -2.08
N PRO A 140 -14.04 25.99 -3.05
CA PRO A 140 -12.84 26.81 -2.79
C PRO A 140 -13.05 27.94 -1.77
N ALA A 141 -14.28 28.44 -1.61
CA ALA A 141 -14.60 29.49 -0.66
C ALA A 141 -14.64 28.99 0.79
N PHE A 142 -15.02 27.72 1.00
CA PHE A 142 -15.11 27.10 2.33
C PHE A 142 -14.92 25.59 2.22
N ARG A 143 -13.64 25.17 2.15
CA ARG A 143 -13.29 23.77 2.01
C ARG A 143 -13.46 23.03 3.34
N LEU A 144 -14.11 21.88 3.29
CA LEU A 144 -14.40 21.02 4.43
C LEU A 144 -13.67 19.67 4.31
N GLU A 145 -12.34 19.70 4.42
CA GLU A 145 -11.47 18.52 4.20
C GLU A 145 -11.80 17.35 5.11
N GLU A 146 -12.05 17.61 6.40
CA GLU A 146 -12.44 16.55 7.35
C GLU A 146 -13.77 15.88 6.96
N LYS A 147 -14.77 16.67 6.53
CA LYS A 147 -16.07 16.15 6.09
C LYS A 147 -15.96 15.39 4.79
N TYR A 148 -15.11 15.87 3.88
CA TYR A 148 -14.77 15.15 2.65
C TYR A 148 -14.22 13.77 2.99
N VAL A 149 -13.19 13.68 3.83
CA VAL A 149 -12.57 12.40 4.21
C VAL A 149 -13.57 11.50 4.94
N GLN A 150 -14.39 12.03 5.85
CA GLN A 150 -15.43 11.27 6.56
C GLN A 150 -16.47 10.66 5.60
N LEU A 151 -16.85 11.38 4.54
CA LEU A 151 -17.74 10.83 3.51
C LEU A 151 -17.04 9.75 2.70
N VAL A 152 -15.77 9.96 2.32
CA VAL A 152 -14.99 8.98 1.57
C VAL A 152 -14.75 7.70 2.39
N HIS A 153 -14.64 7.76 3.71
CA HIS A 153 -14.58 6.57 4.59
C HIS A 153 -15.78 5.65 4.48
N SER A 154 -16.92 6.14 4.00
CA SER A 154 -18.13 5.33 3.75
C SER A 154 -18.06 4.54 2.44
N LEU A 155 -17.14 4.90 1.54
CA LEU A 155 -17.01 4.25 0.25
C LEU A 155 -16.46 2.84 0.41
N LYS A 156 -17.07 1.91 -0.35
CA LYS A 156 -16.52 0.59 -0.52
C LYS A 156 -15.09 0.73 -1.06
N ASP A 157 -14.19 -0.10 -0.55
CA ASP A 157 -12.80 -0.18 -1.00
C ASP A 157 -11.87 1.00 -0.60
N TYR A 158 -12.30 1.95 0.24
CA TYR A 158 -11.43 3.04 0.67
C TYR A 158 -10.14 2.58 1.38
N PHE A 159 -10.26 1.64 2.32
CA PHE A 159 -9.12 1.04 3.01
C PHE A 159 -8.56 -0.16 2.23
N SER A 160 -8.22 0.07 0.96
CA SER A 160 -7.63 -0.94 0.08
C SER A 160 -6.52 -0.34 -0.78
N ILE A 161 -5.68 -1.22 -1.34
CA ILE A 161 -4.81 -0.85 -2.45
C ILE A 161 -5.34 -1.42 -3.76
N MET A 162 -5.08 -0.72 -4.86
CA MET A 162 -5.37 -1.18 -6.22
C MET A 162 -4.07 -1.38 -6.99
N ILE A 163 -3.90 -2.57 -7.56
CA ILE A 163 -2.85 -2.91 -8.51
C ILE A 163 -3.51 -2.93 -9.89
N LYS A 164 -3.17 -1.96 -10.73
CA LYS A 164 -3.69 -1.85 -12.10
C LYS A 164 -2.77 -2.56 -13.08
N ASN A 165 -3.27 -2.81 -14.29
CA ASN A 165 -2.48 -3.30 -15.43
C ASN A 165 -1.71 -4.60 -15.13
N CYS A 166 -2.31 -5.51 -14.38
CA CYS A 166 -1.71 -6.82 -14.10
C CYS A 166 -2.27 -7.88 -15.04
N LYS A 167 -1.59 -9.02 -15.10
CA LYS A 167 -2.07 -10.22 -15.77
C LYS A 167 -2.47 -11.25 -14.73
N ILE A 168 -3.69 -11.76 -14.81
CA ILE A 168 -4.26 -12.70 -13.84
C ILE A 168 -4.53 -14.02 -14.55
N SER A 169 -4.00 -15.10 -14.00
CA SER A 169 -4.30 -16.47 -14.40
C SER A 169 -5.07 -17.15 -13.27
N ASP A 170 -6.28 -17.62 -13.55
CA ASP A 170 -6.99 -18.57 -12.69
C ASP A 170 -6.71 -19.98 -13.22
N LYS A 171 -5.84 -20.73 -12.52
CA LYS A 171 -5.65 -22.15 -12.81
C LYS A 171 -6.52 -22.93 -11.85
N LYS A 172 -7.65 -23.43 -12.34
CA LYS A 172 -8.32 -24.56 -11.69
C LYS A 172 -7.46 -25.79 -11.93
N ILE A 173 -7.26 -26.61 -10.91
CA ILE A 173 -6.36 -27.79 -10.94
C ILE A 173 -6.67 -28.76 -12.10
N ASN A 174 -7.87 -28.67 -12.70
CA ASN A 174 -8.32 -29.49 -13.82
C ASN A 174 -8.10 -28.89 -15.23
N ASP A 175 -7.67 -27.63 -15.34
CA ASP A 175 -7.53 -26.94 -16.64
C ASP A 175 -6.13 -27.13 -17.23
N GLY A 176 -5.81 -28.34 -17.68
CA GLY A 176 -4.67 -28.64 -18.57
C GLY A 176 -3.28 -28.05 -18.19
N PRO A 177 -2.30 -28.11 -19.10
CA PRO A 177 -0.96 -27.56 -18.87
C PRO A 177 -0.84 -26.05 -19.20
N LEU A 178 -1.80 -25.48 -19.96
CA LEU A 178 -1.72 -24.12 -20.47
C LEU A 178 -2.30 -23.11 -19.50
N GLN A 179 -1.43 -22.26 -18.95
CA GLN A 179 -1.80 -21.14 -18.10
C GLN A 179 -2.27 -19.96 -18.97
N VAL A 180 -3.55 -19.61 -18.88
CA VAL A 180 -4.11 -18.47 -19.64
C VAL A 180 -4.14 -17.25 -18.74
N PHE A 181 -3.56 -16.15 -19.23
CA PHE A 181 -3.53 -14.88 -18.53
C PHE A 181 -4.51 -13.89 -19.15
N HIS A 182 -5.24 -13.20 -18.29
CA HIS A 182 -6.18 -12.15 -18.63
C HIS A 182 -5.69 -10.81 -18.07
N SER A 183 -5.87 -9.74 -18.83
CA SER A 183 -5.61 -8.41 -18.32
C SER A 183 -6.63 -8.05 -17.24
N GLY A 184 -6.18 -7.35 -16.21
CA GLY A 184 -7.04 -7.03 -15.09
C GLY A 184 -6.43 -6.10 -14.05
N SER A 185 -7.09 -6.10 -12.90
CA SER A 185 -6.71 -5.37 -11.71
C SER A 185 -6.96 -6.22 -10.47
N VAL A 186 -6.14 -5.98 -9.46
CA VAL A 186 -6.23 -6.68 -8.17
C VAL A 186 -6.40 -5.64 -7.08
N ARG A 187 -7.37 -5.86 -6.21
CA ARG A 187 -7.56 -5.04 -5.03
C ARG A 187 -7.36 -5.87 -3.78
N ILE A 188 -6.62 -5.32 -2.82
CA ILE A 188 -6.29 -5.99 -1.56
C ILE A 188 -6.82 -5.15 -0.41
N SER A 189 -7.70 -5.71 0.41
CA SER A 189 -8.32 -5.04 1.57
C SER A 189 -8.53 -6.01 2.73
N VAL A 190 -9.00 -5.52 3.88
CA VAL A 190 -9.38 -6.36 5.03
C VAL A 190 -10.46 -7.40 4.71
N ALA A 191 -11.25 -7.22 3.64
CA ALA A 191 -12.26 -8.20 3.21
C ALA A 191 -11.66 -9.38 2.45
N GLY A 192 -10.55 -9.17 1.73
CA GLY A 192 -9.92 -10.20 0.91
C GLY A 192 -9.14 -9.64 -0.26
N ILE A 193 -8.84 -10.54 -1.20
CA ILE A 193 -8.19 -10.23 -2.48
C ILE A 193 -9.26 -10.29 -3.56
N PHE A 194 -9.57 -9.14 -4.16
CA PHE A 194 -10.53 -9.02 -5.25
C PHE A 194 -9.78 -9.05 -6.57
N LEU A 195 -10.17 -9.99 -7.43
CA LEU A 195 -9.63 -10.15 -8.77
C LEU A 195 -10.68 -9.67 -9.75
N ASN A 196 -10.29 -8.77 -10.64
CA ASN A 196 -11.13 -8.32 -11.73
C ASN A 196 -10.34 -8.42 -13.03
N ALA A 197 -10.73 -9.35 -13.89
CA ALA A 197 -10.16 -9.58 -15.21
C ALA A 197 -11.26 -9.47 -16.27
N ASP A 198 -10.87 -9.34 -17.54
CA ASP A 198 -11.78 -9.12 -18.67
C ASP A 198 -12.99 -10.08 -18.74
N ASN A 199 -12.84 -11.30 -18.22
CA ASN A 199 -13.81 -12.39 -18.29
C ASN A 199 -14.30 -12.90 -16.92
N PHE A 200 -13.75 -12.44 -15.81
CA PHE A 200 -14.21 -12.87 -14.48
C PHE A 200 -13.95 -11.83 -13.40
N SER A 201 -14.81 -11.84 -12.38
CA SER A 201 -14.57 -11.14 -11.12
C SER A 201 -14.80 -12.10 -9.97
N THR A 202 -13.85 -12.19 -9.05
CA THR A 202 -13.93 -13.07 -7.88
C THR A 202 -13.26 -12.46 -6.66
N ILE A 203 -13.64 -12.94 -5.48
CA ILE A 203 -13.04 -12.57 -4.20
C ILE A 203 -12.45 -13.81 -3.54
N ILE A 204 -11.19 -13.72 -3.13
CA ILE A 204 -10.55 -14.68 -2.23
C ILE A 204 -10.58 -14.07 -0.84
N GLU A 205 -11.55 -14.49 -0.02
CA GLU A 205 -11.62 -14.08 1.37
C GLU A 205 -10.43 -14.66 2.15
N TRP A 206 -9.91 -13.90 3.12
CA TRP A 206 -8.73 -14.30 3.88
C TRP A 206 -8.86 -15.67 4.58
N LYS A 207 -10.06 -16.03 5.08
CA LYS A 207 -10.28 -17.36 5.70
C LYS A 207 -10.16 -18.54 4.72
N HIS A 208 -10.27 -18.29 3.42
CA HIS A 208 -10.18 -19.30 2.37
C HIS A 208 -8.78 -19.37 1.76
N LEU A 209 -7.88 -18.45 2.12
CA LEU A 209 -6.52 -18.43 1.63
C LEU A 209 -5.67 -19.46 2.41
N LYS A 210 -5.17 -20.45 1.68
CA LYS A 210 -4.30 -21.50 2.20
C LYS A 210 -2.84 -21.04 2.21
N MET A 211 -2.40 -20.41 1.13
CA MET A 211 -1.02 -19.96 0.97
C MET A 211 -0.95 -18.75 0.06
N TRP A 212 0.05 -17.89 0.27
CA TRP A 212 0.46 -16.93 -0.73
C TRP A 212 1.98 -16.89 -0.88
N LEU A 213 2.42 -16.51 -2.07
CA LEU A 213 3.82 -16.48 -2.48
C LEU A 213 4.07 -15.25 -3.34
N ILE A 214 5.16 -14.53 -3.08
CA ILE A 214 5.57 -13.37 -3.87
C ILE A 214 7.02 -13.56 -4.32
N HIS A 215 7.19 -13.73 -5.63
CA HIS A 215 8.49 -13.83 -6.28
C HIS A 215 8.89 -12.47 -6.85
N ARG A 216 9.80 -11.77 -6.16
CA ARG A 216 10.24 -10.43 -6.57
C ARG A 216 10.96 -10.44 -7.93
N GLY A 217 11.83 -11.42 -8.16
CA GLY A 217 12.56 -11.56 -9.42
C GLY A 217 11.67 -11.87 -10.63
N LEU A 218 10.55 -12.55 -10.41
CA LEU A 218 9.59 -12.89 -11.46
C LEU A 218 8.43 -11.90 -11.57
N SER A 219 8.38 -10.88 -10.71
CA SER A 219 7.25 -9.93 -10.67
C SER A 219 5.90 -10.66 -10.58
N GLN A 220 5.83 -11.68 -9.73
CA GLN A 220 4.70 -12.60 -9.64
C GLN A 220 4.18 -12.75 -8.20
N LEU A 221 2.85 -12.77 -8.05
CA LEU A 221 2.14 -13.18 -6.84
C LEU A 221 1.33 -14.44 -7.12
N THR A 222 1.35 -15.39 -6.19
CA THR A 222 0.57 -16.61 -6.27
C THR A 222 -0.26 -16.76 -5.02
N PHE A 223 -1.55 -17.04 -5.19
CA PHE A 223 -2.51 -17.28 -4.12
C PHE A 223 -3.12 -18.68 -4.30
N LEU A 224 -2.95 -19.53 -3.29
CA LEU A 224 -3.61 -20.82 -3.19
C LEU A 224 -4.77 -20.69 -2.21
N PHE A 225 -5.97 -21.09 -2.63
CA PHE A 225 -7.17 -20.94 -1.82
C PHE A 225 -8.07 -22.17 -1.91
N VAL A 226 -8.90 -22.36 -0.89
CA VAL A 226 -9.89 -23.44 -0.81
C VAL A 226 -11.28 -22.82 -0.98
N SER A 227 -11.96 -23.18 -2.08
CA SER A 227 -13.32 -22.71 -2.35
C SER A 227 -14.34 -23.37 -1.41
N PRO A 228 -15.57 -22.82 -1.26
CA PRO A 228 -16.64 -23.35 -0.38
C PRO A 228 -17.16 -24.79 -0.64
N GLY A 229 -16.44 -25.60 -1.42
CA GLY A 229 -16.69 -27.03 -1.63
C GLY A 229 -15.40 -27.86 -1.60
N ASP A 230 -14.42 -27.41 -0.81
CA ASP A 230 -13.10 -28.03 -0.59
C ASP A 230 -12.27 -28.26 -1.86
N ARG A 231 -12.53 -27.48 -2.91
CA ARG A 231 -11.69 -27.48 -4.11
C ARG A 231 -10.62 -26.42 -4.00
N GLU A 232 -9.38 -26.84 -4.14
CA GLU A 232 -8.24 -25.95 -4.23
C GLU A 232 -8.20 -25.24 -5.58
N GLY A 233 -7.88 -23.95 -5.54
CA GLY A 233 -7.67 -23.10 -6.71
C GLY A 233 -6.37 -22.33 -6.56
N THR A 234 -5.68 -22.10 -7.68
CA THR A 234 -4.45 -21.31 -7.71
C THR A 234 -4.65 -20.11 -8.63
N VAL A 235 -4.44 -18.92 -8.08
CA VAL A 235 -4.38 -17.68 -8.86
C VAL A 235 -2.93 -17.22 -8.93
N VAL A 236 -2.49 -16.86 -10.13
CA VAL A 236 -1.18 -16.27 -10.37
C VAL A 236 -1.35 -14.90 -11.00
N ILE A 237 -0.60 -13.92 -10.51
CA ILE A 237 -0.71 -12.52 -10.87
C ILE A 237 0.67 -12.00 -11.25
N GLU A 238 0.82 -11.51 -12.49
CA GLU A 238 2.05 -10.84 -12.93
C GLU A 238 1.86 -9.32 -12.85
N THR A 239 2.76 -8.64 -12.13
CA THR A 239 2.74 -7.18 -11.97
C THR A 239 4.10 -6.67 -11.51
N CYS A 240 4.49 -5.47 -11.95
CA CYS A 240 5.67 -4.79 -11.42
C CYS A 240 5.49 -4.30 -9.97
N GLN A 241 4.26 -4.31 -9.43
CA GLN A 241 3.93 -3.80 -8.10
C GLN A 241 3.95 -4.89 -7.00
N CYS A 242 4.69 -5.98 -7.18
CA CYS A 242 4.74 -7.07 -6.19
C CYS A 242 5.18 -6.62 -4.80
N GLU A 243 6.16 -5.72 -4.70
CA GLU A 243 6.64 -5.23 -3.40
C GLU A 243 5.62 -4.30 -2.73
N TYR A 244 4.90 -3.49 -3.51
CA TYR A 244 3.79 -2.69 -3.02
C TYR A 244 2.65 -3.58 -2.49
N ALA A 245 2.30 -4.62 -3.25
CA ALA A 245 1.31 -5.62 -2.87
C ALA A 245 1.68 -6.37 -1.59
N LEU A 246 2.92 -6.85 -1.49
CA LEU A 246 3.45 -7.49 -0.28
C LEU A 246 3.32 -6.57 0.93
N ALA A 247 3.76 -5.32 0.80
CA ALA A 247 3.68 -4.36 1.89
C ALA A 247 2.23 -4.16 2.38
N ALA A 248 1.25 -4.12 1.47
CA ALA A 248 -0.16 -4.00 1.85
C ALA A 248 -0.70 -5.27 2.51
N ILE A 249 -0.38 -6.45 1.99
CA ILE A 249 -0.77 -7.73 2.60
C ILE A 249 -0.25 -7.81 4.04
N LEU A 250 1.00 -7.43 4.27
CA LEU A 250 1.60 -7.42 5.61
C LEU A 250 0.88 -6.48 6.58
N GLU A 251 0.45 -5.29 6.15
CA GLU A 251 -0.33 -4.40 7.04
C GLU A 251 -1.75 -4.91 7.27
N ILE A 252 -2.41 -5.42 6.23
CA ILE A 252 -3.78 -5.97 6.36
C ILE A 252 -3.78 -7.17 7.30
N VAL A 253 -2.75 -8.03 7.25
CA VAL A 253 -2.59 -9.14 8.20
C VAL A 253 -2.48 -8.64 9.63
N LYS A 254 -1.70 -7.58 9.90
CA LYS A 254 -1.63 -6.97 11.24
C LYS A 254 -2.99 -6.42 11.69
N GLU A 255 -3.71 -5.77 10.78
CA GLU A 255 -5.05 -5.23 11.07
C GLU A 255 -6.05 -6.35 11.40
N LEU A 256 -6.01 -7.46 10.66
CA LEU A 256 -6.82 -8.64 10.93
C LEU A 256 -6.50 -9.26 12.30
N GLN A 257 -5.23 -9.30 12.70
CA GLN A 257 -4.81 -9.76 14.02
C GLN A 257 -5.30 -8.86 15.16
N MET A 258 -5.30 -7.54 14.96
CA MET A 258 -5.78 -6.59 15.97
C MET A 258 -7.31 -6.64 16.13
N SER A 259 -8.05 -6.72 15.02
CA SER A 259 -9.52 -6.72 15.00
C SER A 259 -10.14 -8.08 15.36
N SER A 260 -9.40 -9.18 15.18
CA SER A 260 -9.88 -10.53 15.46
C SER A 260 -8.77 -11.40 16.07
N PRO A 261 -8.29 -11.06 17.30
CA PRO A 261 -7.15 -11.75 17.92
C PRO A 261 -7.40 -13.25 18.18
N CYS A 262 -8.68 -13.67 18.22
CA CYS A 262 -9.08 -15.07 18.41
C CYS A 262 -9.24 -15.86 17.10
N LYS A 263 -9.11 -15.24 15.92
CA LYS A 263 -9.14 -15.97 14.64
C LYS A 263 -7.72 -16.42 14.30
N SER A 264 -7.44 -17.69 14.57
CA SER A 264 -6.13 -18.36 14.55
C SER A 264 -5.44 -18.48 13.18
N PHE A 265 -5.79 -17.65 12.20
CA PHE A 265 -5.57 -17.98 10.78
C PHE A 265 -4.55 -17.08 10.11
N TYR A 266 -3.91 -16.16 10.83
CA TYR A 266 -2.87 -15.28 10.31
C TYR A 266 -1.90 -14.93 11.43
N TYR A 267 -0.72 -15.52 11.44
CA TYR A 267 0.38 -15.12 12.32
C TYR A 267 1.53 -14.59 11.49
N SER A 268 2.05 -13.41 11.84
CA SER A 268 3.18 -12.80 11.11
C SER A 268 4.45 -13.63 11.22
N SER A 269 4.55 -14.48 12.25
CA SER A 269 5.62 -15.47 12.43
C SER A 269 5.63 -16.57 11.38
N MET A 270 4.54 -16.78 10.63
CA MET A 270 4.44 -17.78 9.56
C MET A 270 4.88 -17.22 8.21
N ILE A 271 5.28 -15.95 8.17
CA ILE A 271 5.78 -15.31 6.97
C ILE A 271 7.27 -15.58 6.89
N SER A 272 7.68 -16.28 5.85
CA SER A 272 9.08 -16.61 5.60
C SER A 272 9.58 -15.88 4.36
N THR A 273 10.86 -15.55 4.32
CA THR A 273 11.52 -15.05 3.11
C THR A 273 12.77 -15.87 2.87
N ASN A 274 12.88 -16.47 1.68
CA ASN A 274 14.04 -17.26 1.32
C ASN A 274 15.19 -16.38 0.76
N GLU A 275 16.36 -16.98 0.54
CA GLU A 275 17.55 -16.30 0.03
C GLU A 275 17.35 -15.69 -1.38
N GLU A 276 16.44 -16.25 -2.17
CA GLU A 276 16.06 -15.76 -3.50
C GLU A 276 15.13 -14.55 -3.45
N GLY A 277 14.78 -14.06 -2.25
CA GLY A 277 13.89 -12.93 -2.05
C GLY A 277 12.41 -13.25 -2.26
N THR A 278 12.06 -14.53 -2.31
CA THR A 278 10.68 -15.00 -2.35
C THR A 278 10.10 -14.96 -0.94
N THR A 279 9.01 -14.23 -0.76
CA THR A 279 8.28 -14.15 0.51
C THR A 279 7.02 -14.99 0.43
N SER A 280 6.77 -15.84 1.43
CA SER A 280 5.63 -16.75 1.46
C SER A 280 4.94 -16.75 2.81
N TYR A 281 3.71 -17.24 2.81
CA TYR A 281 2.91 -17.51 3.99
C TYR A 281 2.09 -18.76 3.77
N GLU A 282 2.04 -19.62 4.77
CA GLU A 282 1.20 -20.82 4.80
C GLU A 282 0.29 -20.79 6.03
N ASN A 283 -0.99 -21.05 5.82
CA ASN A 283 -2.00 -20.96 6.85
C ASN A 283 -2.10 -22.26 7.64
N VAL A 284 -1.92 -22.15 8.96
CA VAL A 284 -1.91 -23.32 9.85
C VAL A 284 -3.20 -24.09 9.93
N LEU A 285 -4.33 -23.48 9.56
CA LEU A 285 -5.59 -24.22 9.44
C LEU A 285 -5.54 -25.34 8.41
N PHE A 286 -4.65 -25.20 7.44
CA PHE A 286 -4.51 -26.09 6.30
C PHE A 286 -3.17 -26.82 6.31
N SER A 287 -2.31 -26.58 7.31
CA SER A 287 -1.15 -27.42 7.58
C SER A 287 -1.59 -28.58 8.45
N GLU A 288 -1.51 -29.79 7.91
CA GLU A 288 -1.85 -31.05 8.59
C GLU A 288 -1.13 -31.23 9.95
#